data_AF-A0A316DAE6-F1
#
_entry.id   AF-A0A316DAE6-F1
#
_cell.length_a   1.000
_cell.length_b   1.000
_cell.length_c   1.000
_cell.angle_alpha   90.00
_cell.angle_beta   90.00
_cell.angle_gamma   90.00
#
_symmetry.space_group_name_H-M   'P 1'
#
loop_
_entity.id
_entity.type
_entity.pdbx_description
1 polymer ?
#
loop_
_entity_poly.entity_id
_entity_poly.type
_entity_poly.pdbx_seq_one_letter_code
_entity_poly.pdbx_strand_id
1 'polypeptide(L)'
;MKKTLLGVLLAAVVFAPLHLPTQTNSFPNQDKHHALLRLEDVGPGGSYESLDDLGKLRAIFEYLEGEHVPFHVATIARSKHIQPDGTWYEKGIDDANPDETVKQFIRLLREAQDHGAVLGMHGYTHQYGETKRGDSNQDSGTGFEFHVKDAPETETAEYAADKITKSLAAFDKAGFVPGFWESPHYNDTREQEEVFRSFMGVLYQPDFRSLRAFKDLNFYDTENSYGSSTVGSAYIPAPLSYIQDASSVDHVLTRLQTYRGLGAMYYHPFLEFPSLEAVLESDGKPRVRDGLPEYQYKAGAPSNLHLLIAGFRERGFQWESIYDILPYSPAHRIELPLGIQASDVMIGNVSGSQNADVVIHDKGRIQVFTGNYKWPRNRTQKSQREWLSTSFSPSEQFRLGDVDGDHLDDLLAYDKGDGQVRVFLSNRVTFEQAQSAGSLPGGFDIVQTADLNGDKRADLVLRRGGELWSVLNVNGSYGQPRKIWDLPRDAIVRSADFDGDQRADLLVADLKERRLHLYTTDGTGWREASTPDFTLPNQNVQVLAADLNGDHRADIAVYDAQSGIWETLDSTSEFQFKPLDNLYGPWARGDYSAYAADFDGNDRADIAALDVAHHTIDLSLSFRNPSTN
;
A
#
# COMPACT_ATOMS: atom_id res chain seq x y z
N MET A 1 34.67 -68.60 -25.74
CA MET A 1 33.19 -68.71 -25.75
C MET A 1 32.61 -67.49 -25.04
N LYS A 2 31.82 -66.69 -25.76
CA LYS A 2 31.20 -65.44 -25.30
C LYS A 2 30.23 -65.74 -24.16
N LYS A 3 30.39 -65.07 -23.02
CA LYS A 3 29.33 -64.90 -22.01
C LYS A 3 28.91 -63.43 -22.02
N THR A 4 27.64 -63.23 -22.32
CA THR A 4 26.87 -61.98 -22.31
C THR A 4 26.78 -61.43 -20.90
N LEU A 5 27.19 -60.18 -20.71
CA LEU A 5 26.94 -59.39 -19.50
C LEU A 5 25.68 -58.56 -19.76
N LEU A 6 24.56 -58.92 -19.13
CA LEU A 6 23.36 -58.08 -19.09
C LEU A 6 23.48 -57.19 -17.84
N GLY A 7 24.10 -56.03 -18.00
CA GLY A 7 24.10 -54.97 -17.00
C GLY A 7 22.92 -54.05 -17.24
N VAL A 8 21.92 -54.13 -16.36
CA VAL A 8 20.83 -53.14 -16.30
C VAL A 8 21.43 -51.83 -15.79
N LEU A 9 21.53 -50.83 -16.67
CA LEU A 9 21.88 -49.46 -16.29
C LEU A 9 20.60 -48.82 -15.73
N LEU A 10 20.49 -48.73 -14.40
CA LEU A 10 19.50 -47.89 -13.75
C LEU A 10 19.94 -46.43 -13.96
N ALA A 11 19.38 -45.76 -14.95
CA ALA A 11 19.53 -44.32 -15.09
C ALA A 11 18.74 -43.66 -13.95
N ALA A 12 19.42 -43.25 -12.89
CA ALA A 12 18.87 -42.32 -11.92
C ALA A 12 18.63 -41.00 -12.63
N VAL A 13 17.40 -40.78 -13.10
CA VAL A 13 16.93 -39.46 -13.51
C VAL A 13 16.79 -38.66 -12.22
N VAL A 14 17.82 -37.89 -11.89
CA VAL A 14 17.70 -36.79 -10.93
C VAL A 14 16.75 -35.79 -11.57
N PHE A 15 15.48 -35.82 -11.16
CA PHE A 15 14.58 -34.70 -11.38
C PHE A 15 15.13 -33.54 -10.55
N ALA A 16 15.97 -32.71 -11.15
CA ALA A 16 16.07 -31.33 -10.69
C ALA A 16 14.65 -30.75 -10.85
N PRO A 17 14.04 -30.16 -9.81
CA PRO A 17 12.78 -29.47 -9.98
C PRO A 17 13.02 -28.36 -11.01
N LEU A 18 12.44 -28.53 -12.19
CA LEU A 18 12.21 -27.43 -13.11
C LEU A 18 11.37 -26.42 -12.35
N HIS A 19 12.02 -25.41 -11.77
CA HIS A 19 11.37 -24.17 -11.40
C HIS A 19 10.94 -23.55 -12.73
N LEU A 20 9.75 -23.93 -13.20
CA LEU A 20 9.03 -23.12 -14.14
C LEU A 20 8.54 -21.93 -13.32
N PRO A 21 9.06 -20.70 -13.50
CA PRO A 21 8.45 -19.54 -12.90
C PRO A 21 7.18 -19.28 -13.71
N THR A 22 6.14 -20.09 -13.47
CA THR A 22 4.79 -19.73 -13.87
C THR A 22 4.29 -18.75 -12.82
N GLN A 23 4.93 -17.59 -12.74
CA GLN A 23 4.34 -16.46 -12.08
C GLN A 23 3.04 -16.17 -12.83
N THR A 24 1.91 -16.55 -12.24
CA THR A 24 0.61 -16.23 -12.78
C THR A 24 0.39 -14.74 -12.59
N ASN A 25 0.67 -13.97 -13.64
CA ASN A 25 0.40 -12.54 -13.70
C ASN A 25 -1.06 -12.31 -14.13
N SER A 26 -1.80 -11.50 -13.38
CA SER A 26 -3.19 -11.13 -13.72
C SER A 26 -3.27 -9.67 -14.13
N PHE A 27 -4.22 -9.39 -15.01
CA PHE A 27 -4.47 -8.08 -15.60
C PHE A 27 -5.86 -7.62 -15.15
N PRO A 28 -5.96 -6.70 -14.19
CA PRO A 28 -7.23 -6.40 -13.56
C PRO A 28 -8.19 -5.64 -14.49
N ASN A 29 -7.72 -4.69 -15.31
CA ASN A 29 -8.61 -3.89 -16.17
C ASN A 29 -7.90 -3.33 -17.43
N GLN A 30 -8.23 -3.83 -18.64
CA GLN A 30 -7.66 -3.32 -19.91
C GLN A 30 -8.56 -2.35 -20.68
N ASP A 31 -9.61 -1.82 -20.05
CA ASP A 31 -10.51 -0.84 -20.64
C ASP A 31 -10.71 0.32 -19.65
N LYS A 32 -9.58 0.83 -19.12
CA LYS A 32 -9.55 1.92 -18.14
C LYS A 32 -9.07 3.22 -18.78
N HIS A 33 -9.58 4.33 -18.28
CA HIS A 33 -9.27 5.67 -18.74
C HIS A 33 -8.41 6.45 -17.71
N HIS A 34 -7.54 5.76 -16.97
CA HIS A 34 -6.61 6.43 -16.06
C HIS A 34 -5.32 6.86 -16.77
N ALA A 35 -4.79 8.01 -16.38
CA ALA A 35 -3.56 8.59 -16.88
C ALA A 35 -2.63 8.92 -15.73
N LEU A 36 -1.34 8.62 -15.91
CA LEU A 36 -0.31 8.88 -14.91
C LEU A 36 0.82 9.68 -15.52
N LEU A 37 1.28 10.70 -14.80
CA LEU A 37 2.46 11.47 -15.14
C LEU A 37 3.57 11.18 -14.13
N ARG A 38 4.70 10.65 -14.61
CA ARG A 38 5.94 10.59 -13.84
C ARG A 38 6.94 11.61 -14.36
N LEU A 39 7.36 12.50 -13.48
CA LEU A 39 8.45 13.43 -13.68
C LEU A 39 9.77 12.72 -13.34
N GLU A 40 10.66 12.59 -14.31
CA GLU A 40 11.91 11.83 -14.18
C GLU A 40 13.16 12.72 -14.08
N ASP A 41 14.26 12.09 -13.68
CA ASP A 41 15.58 12.70 -13.51
C ASP A 41 15.63 13.89 -12.55
N VAL A 42 14.73 13.95 -11.57
CA VAL A 42 14.66 15.06 -10.62
C VAL A 42 15.66 14.84 -9.49
N GLY A 43 16.73 15.64 -9.41
CA GLY A 43 17.76 15.50 -8.38
C GLY A 43 18.38 16.83 -7.95
N PRO A 44 19.18 16.86 -6.88
CA PRO A 44 19.78 18.08 -6.31
C PRO A 44 20.97 18.65 -7.13
N GLY A 45 21.01 18.40 -8.44
CA GLY A 45 22.09 18.82 -9.34
C GLY A 45 21.69 18.72 -10.82
N GLY A 46 22.65 18.85 -11.72
CA GLY A 46 22.38 18.83 -13.17
C GLY A 46 21.45 19.97 -13.56
N SER A 47 20.29 19.64 -14.14
CA SER A 47 19.27 20.62 -14.55
C SER A 47 18.63 21.42 -13.39
N TYR A 48 18.92 21.10 -12.13
CA TYR A 48 18.31 21.72 -10.95
C TYR A 48 19.35 22.29 -9.96
N GLU A 49 20.52 22.70 -10.46
CA GLU A 49 21.67 23.06 -9.64
C GLU A 49 21.64 24.48 -9.04
N SER A 50 20.68 25.32 -9.45
CA SER A 50 20.55 26.71 -9.00
C SER A 50 19.17 27.04 -8.42
N LEU A 51 19.09 28.08 -7.58
CA LEU A 51 17.80 28.59 -7.08
C LEU A 51 16.88 29.02 -8.22
N ASP A 52 17.44 29.47 -9.35
CA ASP A 52 16.69 29.84 -10.54
C ASP A 52 15.98 28.64 -11.17
N ASP A 53 16.68 27.52 -11.27
CA ASP A 53 16.14 26.26 -11.81
C ASP A 53 15.08 25.67 -10.88
N LEU A 54 15.29 25.75 -9.57
CA LEU A 54 14.29 25.34 -8.58
C LEU A 54 13.05 26.23 -8.61
N GLY A 55 13.21 27.52 -8.88
CA GLY A 55 12.08 28.45 -9.11
C GLY A 55 11.23 28.04 -10.32
N LYS A 56 11.88 27.57 -11.39
CA LYS A 56 11.19 27.02 -12.57
C LYS A 56 10.53 25.67 -12.28
N LEU A 57 11.21 24.76 -11.58
CA LEU A 57 10.64 23.47 -11.17
C LEU A 57 9.38 23.67 -10.33
N ARG A 58 9.40 24.62 -9.38
CA ARG A 58 8.23 25.00 -8.59
C ARG A 58 7.06 25.45 -9.47
N ALA A 59 7.31 26.28 -10.48
CA ALA A 59 6.24 26.74 -11.38
C ALA A 59 5.57 25.58 -12.14
N ILE A 60 6.32 24.50 -12.43
CA ILE A 60 5.78 23.28 -13.05
C ILE A 60 4.92 22.51 -12.04
N PHE A 61 5.39 22.32 -10.80
CA PHE A 61 4.61 21.67 -9.75
C PHE A 61 3.31 22.43 -9.47
N GLU A 62 3.39 23.76 -9.29
CA GLU A 62 2.22 24.60 -9.04
C GLU A 62 1.25 24.64 -10.23
N TYR A 63 1.74 24.50 -11.45
CA TYR A 63 0.89 24.34 -12.62
C TYR A 63 0.13 23.00 -12.58
N LEU A 64 0.82 21.89 -12.29
CA LEU A 64 0.18 20.58 -12.15
C LEU A 64 -0.85 20.56 -11.01
N GLU A 65 -0.51 21.14 -9.86
CA GLU A 65 -1.41 21.33 -8.72
C GLU A 65 -2.62 22.20 -9.09
N GLY A 66 -2.39 23.35 -9.74
CA GLY A 66 -3.46 24.24 -10.19
C GLY A 66 -4.39 23.61 -11.21
N GLU A 67 -3.86 22.70 -12.04
CA GLU A 67 -4.64 21.89 -12.96
C GLU A 67 -5.28 20.67 -12.28
N HIS A 68 -5.02 20.39 -11.00
CA HIS A 68 -5.49 19.16 -10.33
C HIS A 68 -5.04 17.89 -11.07
N VAL A 69 -3.76 17.85 -11.46
CA VAL A 69 -3.12 16.69 -12.09
C VAL A 69 -2.21 16.03 -11.05
N PRO A 70 -2.59 14.89 -10.45
CA PRO A 70 -1.67 14.12 -9.63
C PRO A 70 -0.43 13.73 -10.43
N PHE A 71 0.74 13.80 -9.79
CA PHE A 71 2.00 13.48 -10.44
C PHE A 71 2.98 12.79 -9.51
N HIS A 72 3.95 12.14 -10.13
CA HIS A 72 4.96 11.32 -9.46
C HIS A 72 6.33 11.91 -9.75
N VAL A 73 7.26 11.85 -8.79
CA VAL A 73 8.61 12.39 -8.97
C VAL A 73 9.62 11.29 -8.76
N ALA A 74 10.24 10.81 -9.84
CA ALA A 74 11.37 9.88 -9.79
C ALA A 74 12.61 10.68 -9.36
N THR A 75 12.96 10.55 -8.08
CA THR A 75 13.96 11.40 -7.43
C THR A 75 15.31 10.70 -7.36
N ILE A 76 16.34 11.37 -7.88
CA ILE A 76 17.74 10.97 -7.73
C ILE A 76 18.22 11.51 -6.37
N ALA A 77 18.44 10.61 -5.41
CA ALA A 77 18.82 10.99 -4.05
C ALA A 77 20.15 11.76 -3.99
N ARG A 78 21.10 11.38 -4.84
CA ARG A 78 22.43 11.99 -4.91
C ARG A 78 22.87 12.25 -6.34
N SER A 79 23.08 13.52 -6.65
CA SER A 79 23.63 13.94 -7.93
C SER A 79 25.15 13.92 -7.91
N LYS A 80 25.76 13.23 -8.87
CA LYS A 80 27.20 13.19 -9.12
C LYS A 80 27.48 13.61 -10.56
N HIS A 81 28.30 14.65 -10.71
CA HIS A 81 28.63 15.23 -12.00
C HIS A 81 30.13 15.53 -12.09
N ILE A 82 30.70 15.39 -13.29
CA ILE A 82 32.05 15.84 -13.60
C ILE A 82 32.02 17.24 -14.21
N GLN A 83 32.77 18.17 -13.63
CA GLN A 83 32.90 19.53 -14.12
C GLN A 83 33.78 19.59 -15.39
N PRO A 84 33.68 20.67 -16.18
CA PRO A 84 34.52 20.86 -17.38
C PRO A 84 36.03 20.81 -17.10
N ASP A 85 36.46 21.18 -15.90
CA ASP A 85 37.87 21.14 -15.47
C ASP A 85 38.33 19.75 -14.99
N GLY A 86 37.43 18.76 -15.01
CA GLY A 86 37.67 17.38 -14.59
C GLY A 86 37.48 17.14 -13.09
N THR A 87 37.09 18.15 -12.31
CA THR A 87 36.75 17.97 -10.89
C THR A 87 35.37 17.34 -10.72
N TRP A 88 35.17 16.61 -9.63
CA TRP A 88 33.88 16.05 -9.29
C TRP A 88 33.07 17.00 -8.42
N TYR A 89 31.77 16.98 -8.65
CA TYR A 89 30.78 17.66 -7.86
C TYR A 89 29.71 16.65 -7.42
N GLU A 90 29.38 16.69 -6.14
CA GLU A 90 28.42 15.77 -5.52
C GLU A 90 27.52 16.54 -4.56
N LYS A 91 26.21 16.30 -4.66
CA LYS A 91 25.17 16.85 -3.78
C LYS A 91 24.11 15.80 -3.53
N GLY A 92 23.61 15.72 -2.31
CA GLY A 92 22.57 14.77 -1.95
C GLY A 92 21.54 15.34 -0.98
N ILE A 93 20.32 14.83 -1.07
CA ILE A 93 19.23 15.14 -0.11
C ILE A 93 19.56 14.69 1.33
N ASP A 94 20.58 13.85 1.45
CA ASP A 94 21.13 13.25 2.64
C ASP A 94 22.51 13.85 3.03
N ASP A 95 22.90 14.99 2.46
CA ASP A 95 24.09 15.70 2.92
C ASP A 95 23.93 16.09 4.40
N ALA A 96 25.01 16.00 5.19
CA ALA A 96 24.96 16.38 6.61
C ALA A 96 24.79 17.90 6.81
N ASN A 97 25.32 18.69 5.87
CA ASN A 97 25.23 20.14 5.85
C ASN A 97 24.90 20.58 4.42
N PRO A 98 23.64 20.41 3.97
CA PRO A 98 23.24 20.76 2.61
C PRO A 98 23.45 22.27 2.38
N ASP A 99 23.86 22.62 1.16
CA ASP A 99 23.90 24.03 0.76
C ASP A 99 22.49 24.59 0.54
N GLU A 100 22.39 25.88 0.22
CA GLU A 100 21.09 26.53 0.08
C GLU A 100 20.24 25.93 -1.06
N THR A 101 20.85 25.58 -2.20
CA THR A 101 20.11 24.93 -3.28
C THR A 101 19.53 23.60 -2.83
N VAL A 102 20.32 22.74 -2.17
CA VAL A 102 19.83 21.43 -1.70
C VAL A 102 18.73 21.58 -0.65
N LYS A 103 18.85 22.57 0.26
CA LYS A 103 17.78 22.86 1.23
C LYS A 103 16.48 23.25 0.54
N GLN A 104 16.55 24.14 -0.45
CA GLN A 104 15.36 24.55 -1.20
C GLN A 104 14.79 23.43 -2.06
N PHE A 105 15.63 22.55 -2.61
CA PHE A 105 15.20 21.34 -3.31
C PHE A 105 14.45 20.38 -2.39
N ILE A 106 14.99 20.09 -1.20
CA ILE A 106 14.31 19.24 -0.20
C ILE A 106 12.97 19.85 0.21
N ARG A 107 12.94 21.17 0.46
CA ARG A 107 11.72 21.89 0.81
C ARG A 107 10.68 21.77 -0.30
N LEU A 108 11.06 22.00 -1.55
CA LEU A 108 10.17 21.94 -2.71
C LEU A 108 9.57 20.53 -2.90
N LEU A 109 10.38 19.48 -2.78
CA LEU A 109 9.86 18.11 -2.86
C LEU A 109 8.94 17.75 -1.70
N ARG A 110 9.22 18.28 -0.49
CA ARG A 110 8.32 18.10 0.66
C ARG A 110 6.98 18.77 0.43
N GLU A 111 6.99 20.03 -0.01
CA GLU A 111 5.77 20.77 -0.33
C GLU A 111 4.95 20.03 -1.41
N ALA A 112 5.61 19.52 -2.46
CA ALA A 112 4.94 18.68 -3.47
C ALA A 112 4.33 17.40 -2.86
N GLN A 113 5.06 16.69 -1.98
CA GLN A 113 4.56 15.49 -1.32
C GLN A 113 3.37 15.78 -0.38
N ASP A 114 3.44 16.87 0.37
CA ASP A 114 2.36 17.35 1.25
C ASP A 114 1.11 17.75 0.43
N HIS A 115 1.29 18.17 -0.83
CA HIS A 115 0.21 18.48 -1.77
C HIS A 115 -0.23 17.28 -2.62
N GLY A 116 0.23 16.06 -2.31
CA GLY A 116 -0.25 14.82 -2.92
C GLY A 116 0.62 14.24 -4.03
N ALA A 117 1.76 14.86 -4.36
CA ALA A 117 2.73 14.26 -5.27
C ALA A 117 3.38 13.01 -4.64
N VAL A 118 3.59 11.96 -5.44
CA VAL A 118 4.22 10.74 -4.94
C VAL A 118 5.70 10.71 -5.32
N LEU A 119 6.58 10.80 -4.32
CA LEU A 119 8.02 10.69 -4.52
C LEU A 119 8.42 9.23 -4.65
N GLY A 120 9.24 8.90 -5.64
CA GLY A 120 9.84 7.58 -5.80
C GLY A 120 11.36 7.66 -5.91
N MET A 121 12.02 6.56 -5.58
CA MET A 121 13.47 6.45 -5.68
C MET A 121 13.87 6.11 -7.12
N HIS A 122 14.62 6.99 -7.77
CA HIS A 122 15.16 6.79 -9.11
C HIS A 122 16.63 6.38 -9.05
N GLY A 123 16.87 5.17 -8.54
CA GLY A 123 18.20 4.75 -8.13
C GLY A 123 18.69 5.49 -6.87
N TYR A 124 20.00 5.49 -6.65
CA TYR A 124 20.65 6.32 -5.63
C TYR A 124 21.40 7.49 -6.27
N THR A 125 22.26 7.17 -7.23
CA THR A 125 23.09 8.17 -7.93
C THR A 125 22.75 8.32 -9.41
N HIS A 126 21.99 7.39 -10.01
CA HIS A 126 21.69 7.40 -11.44
C HIS A 126 22.96 7.38 -12.33
N GLN A 127 24.09 6.98 -11.78
CA GLN A 127 25.36 6.86 -12.50
C GLN A 127 26.26 5.86 -11.78
N TYR A 128 27.32 5.41 -12.45
CA TYR A 128 28.33 4.54 -11.88
C TYR A 128 29.74 5.13 -11.96
N GLY A 129 30.42 5.04 -10.82
CA GLY A 129 31.86 5.30 -10.70
C GLY A 129 32.21 6.74 -10.29
N GLU A 130 33.51 6.99 -10.35
CA GLU A 130 34.15 8.27 -9.98
C GLU A 130 35.23 8.65 -10.99
N THR A 131 35.24 8.02 -12.16
CA THR A 131 36.20 8.30 -13.22
C THR A 131 35.46 8.69 -14.48
N LYS A 132 36.02 9.66 -15.22
CA LYS A 132 35.46 10.04 -16.51
C LYS A 132 35.48 8.83 -17.44
N ARG A 133 34.32 8.45 -17.97
CA ARG A 133 34.18 7.33 -18.90
C ARG A 133 34.25 7.85 -20.35
N GLY A 134 34.65 6.97 -21.27
CA GLY A 134 34.80 7.33 -22.69
C GLY A 134 33.49 7.42 -23.47
N ASP A 135 32.38 6.96 -22.87
CA ASP A 135 31.03 6.92 -23.45
C ASP A 135 30.19 8.18 -23.15
N SER A 136 30.76 9.17 -22.46
CA SER A 136 30.16 10.49 -22.15
C SER A 136 28.92 10.46 -21.23
N ASN A 137 28.50 9.29 -20.76
CA ASN A 137 27.31 9.07 -19.93
C ASN A 137 27.73 8.68 -18.49
N GLN A 138 28.37 9.61 -17.79
CA GLN A 138 28.88 9.41 -16.43
C GLN A 138 28.19 10.28 -15.36
N ASP A 139 27.30 11.18 -15.78
CA ASP A 139 26.67 12.16 -14.91
C ASP A 139 25.25 11.72 -14.54
N SER A 140 24.81 12.01 -13.31
CA SER A 140 23.43 11.71 -12.88
C SER A 140 22.39 12.25 -13.86
N GLY A 141 21.34 11.47 -14.12
CA GLY A 141 20.29 11.76 -15.13
C GLY A 141 20.68 11.42 -16.58
N THR A 142 21.96 11.19 -16.89
CA THR A 142 22.38 10.77 -18.25
C THR A 142 23.21 9.48 -18.27
N GLY A 143 23.81 9.14 -17.14
CA GLY A 143 24.58 7.93 -16.92
C GLY A 143 23.72 6.72 -16.58
N PHE A 144 24.39 5.58 -16.49
CA PHE A 144 23.79 4.31 -16.07
C PHE A 144 24.29 3.95 -14.68
N GLU A 145 23.38 3.54 -13.79
CA GLU A 145 23.73 3.02 -12.46
C GLU A 145 23.86 1.49 -12.46
N PHE A 146 23.03 0.80 -13.25
CA PHE A 146 22.97 -0.65 -13.33
C PHE A 146 23.42 -1.15 -14.70
N HIS A 147 23.90 -2.40 -14.75
CA HIS A 147 24.35 -3.09 -15.97
C HIS A 147 25.28 -2.21 -16.84
N VAL A 148 26.28 -1.65 -16.17
CA VAL A 148 27.24 -0.71 -16.73
C VAL A 148 28.36 -1.47 -17.42
N LYS A 149 28.60 -1.15 -18.69
CA LYS A 149 29.65 -1.78 -19.48
C LYS A 149 31.02 -1.70 -18.78
N ASP A 150 31.77 -2.81 -18.80
CA ASP A 150 33.09 -2.93 -18.19
C ASP A 150 33.09 -2.77 -16.64
N ALA A 151 31.93 -2.87 -15.99
CA ALA A 151 31.75 -2.83 -14.54
C ALA A 151 30.80 -3.96 -14.07
N PRO A 152 31.23 -5.24 -14.10
CA PRO A 152 30.38 -6.39 -13.84
C PRO A 152 29.78 -6.42 -12.42
N GLU A 153 30.36 -5.71 -11.46
CA GLU A 153 29.77 -5.55 -10.13
C GLU A 153 28.41 -4.85 -10.16
N THR A 154 28.11 -4.05 -11.20
CA THR A 154 26.83 -3.33 -11.34
C THR A 154 25.66 -4.22 -11.73
N GLU A 155 25.90 -5.50 -12.00
CA GLU A 155 24.89 -6.50 -12.33
C GLU A 155 24.47 -7.36 -11.12
N THR A 156 25.20 -7.28 -10.00
CA THR A 156 24.98 -8.19 -8.86
C THR A 156 23.83 -7.74 -7.96
N ALA A 157 23.26 -8.71 -7.23
CA ALA A 157 22.24 -8.47 -6.22
C ALA A 157 22.75 -7.57 -5.07
N GLU A 158 24.00 -7.76 -4.63
CA GLU A 158 24.60 -6.96 -3.57
C GLU A 158 24.74 -5.49 -3.97
N TYR A 159 25.06 -5.22 -5.24
CA TYR A 159 25.12 -3.86 -5.75
C TYR A 159 23.73 -3.20 -5.74
N ALA A 160 22.69 -3.89 -6.22
CA ALA A 160 21.33 -3.40 -6.14
C ALA A 160 20.87 -3.13 -4.70
N ALA A 161 21.19 -4.05 -3.78
CA ALA A 161 20.87 -3.91 -2.37
C ALA A 161 21.56 -2.70 -1.72
N ASP A 162 22.84 -2.47 -2.04
CA ASP A 162 23.58 -1.28 -1.60
C ASP A 162 22.89 0.01 -2.09
N LYS A 163 22.49 0.06 -3.37
CA LYS A 163 21.85 1.25 -3.96
C LYS A 163 20.49 1.55 -3.35
N ILE A 164 19.58 0.57 -3.28
CA ILE A 164 18.26 0.81 -2.69
C ILE A 164 18.36 1.15 -1.20
N THR A 165 19.28 0.51 -0.46
CA THR A 165 19.51 0.83 0.96
C THR A 165 19.98 2.27 1.14
N LYS A 166 20.91 2.74 0.30
CA LYS A 166 21.39 4.13 0.34
C LYS A 166 20.31 5.13 -0.06
N SER A 167 19.51 4.82 -1.08
CA SER A 167 18.40 5.68 -1.50
C SER A 167 17.32 5.79 -0.41
N LEU A 168 16.95 4.68 0.22
CA LEU A 168 16.04 4.66 1.38
C LEU A 168 16.58 5.48 2.54
N ALA A 169 17.86 5.30 2.89
CA ALA A 169 18.49 6.07 3.97
C ALA A 169 18.52 7.57 3.65
N ALA A 170 18.67 7.93 2.37
CA ALA A 170 18.64 9.32 1.93
C ALA A 170 17.25 9.94 2.03
N PHE A 171 16.22 9.20 1.61
CA PHE A 171 14.81 9.59 1.77
C PHE A 171 14.44 9.77 3.25
N ASP A 172 14.78 8.79 4.10
CA ASP A 172 14.52 8.86 5.54
C ASP A 172 15.20 10.09 6.17
N LYS A 173 16.47 10.35 5.84
CA LYS A 173 17.20 11.53 6.32
C LYS A 173 16.59 12.85 5.84
N ALA A 174 16.05 12.89 4.62
CA ALA A 174 15.34 14.04 4.07
C ALA A 174 13.90 14.15 4.59
N GLY A 175 13.39 13.16 5.35
CA GLY A 175 12.03 13.11 5.87
C GLY A 175 10.98 12.84 4.79
N PHE A 176 11.33 12.09 3.74
CA PHE A 176 10.43 11.69 2.67
C PHE A 176 9.92 10.27 2.86
N VAL A 177 8.69 10.02 2.42
CA VAL A 177 8.13 8.67 2.32
C VAL A 177 8.16 8.23 0.85
N PRO A 178 8.95 7.20 0.47
CA PRO A 178 8.98 6.74 -0.91
C PRO A 178 7.74 5.90 -1.24
N GLY A 179 7.06 6.22 -2.34
CA GLY A 179 5.92 5.47 -2.85
C GLY A 179 6.27 4.34 -3.81
N PHE A 180 7.43 4.40 -4.46
CA PHE A 180 7.88 3.39 -5.43
C PHE A 180 9.40 3.37 -5.60
N TRP A 181 9.90 2.25 -6.14
CA TRP A 181 11.23 2.17 -6.75
C TRP A 181 11.12 2.21 -8.27
N GLU A 182 12.05 2.88 -8.94
CA GLU A 182 12.21 2.78 -10.38
C GLU A 182 13.71 2.79 -10.74
N SER A 183 14.16 1.71 -11.36
CA SER A 183 15.56 1.54 -11.73
C SER A 183 15.93 2.49 -12.88
N PRO A 184 16.98 3.34 -12.75
CA PRO A 184 17.47 4.21 -13.82
C PRO A 184 17.53 3.54 -15.19
N HIS A 185 16.79 4.11 -16.15
CA HIS A 185 16.65 3.62 -17.52
C HIS A 185 16.18 2.16 -17.66
N TYR A 186 15.56 1.62 -16.60
CA TYR A 186 15.17 0.21 -16.47
C TYR A 186 16.28 -0.79 -16.81
N ASN A 187 17.54 -0.43 -16.50
CA ASN A 187 18.71 -1.20 -16.89
C ASN A 187 19.16 -2.21 -15.81
N ASP A 188 18.26 -2.59 -14.91
CA ASP A 188 18.48 -3.60 -13.89
C ASP A 188 18.35 -5.03 -14.42
N THR A 189 19.04 -5.96 -13.76
CA THR A 189 18.88 -7.39 -14.04
C THR A 189 17.67 -7.95 -13.29
N ARG A 190 17.18 -9.14 -13.69
CA ARG A 190 16.10 -9.79 -12.94
C ARG A 190 16.47 -10.11 -11.50
N GLU A 191 17.72 -10.51 -11.27
CA GLU A 191 18.17 -10.79 -9.92
C GLU A 191 18.13 -9.52 -9.06
N GLN A 192 18.44 -8.36 -9.65
CA GLN A 192 18.32 -7.06 -9.00
C GLN A 192 16.87 -6.64 -8.79
N GLU A 193 15.97 -6.89 -9.75
CA GLU A 193 14.52 -6.71 -9.54
C GLU A 193 14.04 -7.50 -8.32
N GLU A 194 14.53 -8.73 -8.11
CA GLU A 194 14.22 -9.54 -6.93
C GLU A 194 14.66 -8.90 -5.61
N VAL A 195 15.78 -8.17 -5.63
CA VAL A 195 16.22 -7.34 -4.51
C VAL A 195 15.25 -6.18 -4.32
N PHE A 196 14.98 -5.39 -5.37
CA PHE A 196 14.15 -4.18 -5.23
C PHE A 196 12.74 -4.49 -4.72
N ARG A 197 12.10 -5.56 -5.22
CA ARG A 197 10.80 -6.01 -4.72
C ARG A 197 10.82 -6.47 -3.27
N SER A 198 11.95 -6.91 -2.72
CA SER A 198 12.04 -7.19 -1.27
C SER A 198 12.00 -5.92 -0.43
N PHE A 199 12.50 -4.78 -0.93
CA PHE A 199 12.48 -3.52 -0.17
C PHE A 199 11.19 -2.72 -0.39
N MET A 200 10.64 -2.72 -1.61
CA MET A 200 9.46 -1.95 -2.02
C MET A 200 8.38 -2.86 -2.61
N GLY A 201 7.11 -2.60 -2.27
CA GLY A 201 5.98 -3.36 -2.84
C GLY A 201 5.61 -2.92 -4.27
N VAL A 202 6.00 -1.70 -4.65
CA VAL A 202 5.68 -1.06 -5.93
C VAL A 202 6.96 -0.73 -6.70
N LEU A 203 7.06 -1.30 -7.90
CA LEU A 203 8.07 -0.95 -8.88
C LEU A 203 7.38 -0.16 -10.00
N TYR A 204 7.69 1.13 -10.14
CA TYR A 204 7.12 1.95 -11.20
C TYR A 204 7.92 1.76 -12.49
N GLN A 205 8.06 0.53 -12.97
CA GLN A 205 8.72 0.22 -14.23
C GLN A 205 7.98 -0.91 -14.96
N PRO A 206 8.13 -1.03 -16.30
CA PRO A 206 7.60 -2.17 -17.01
C PRO A 206 8.31 -3.46 -16.59
N ASP A 207 7.54 -4.54 -16.44
CA ASP A 207 8.10 -5.88 -16.32
C ASP A 207 8.40 -6.46 -17.70
N PHE A 208 9.65 -6.37 -18.16
CA PHE A 208 10.05 -6.83 -19.49
C PHE A 208 9.85 -8.34 -19.75
N ARG A 209 9.51 -9.13 -18.73
CA ARG A 209 9.24 -10.59 -18.87
C ARG A 209 7.77 -10.92 -19.07
N SER A 210 6.86 -9.97 -18.83
CA SER A 210 5.44 -10.13 -19.10
C SER A 210 5.10 -9.69 -20.53
N LEU A 211 4.43 -10.57 -21.28
CA LEU A 211 3.92 -10.30 -22.63
C LEU A 211 2.94 -9.11 -22.71
N ARG A 212 2.55 -8.55 -21.56
CA ARG A 212 1.53 -7.51 -21.44
C ARG A 212 1.96 -6.36 -20.50
N ALA A 213 3.24 -6.31 -20.11
CA ALA A 213 3.80 -5.21 -19.31
C ALA A 213 3.75 -3.83 -19.96
N PHE A 214 3.29 -3.72 -21.21
CA PHE A 214 3.21 -2.45 -21.93
C PHE A 214 1.76 -1.99 -22.13
N LYS A 215 0.82 -2.45 -21.29
CA LYS A 215 -0.59 -2.05 -21.37
C LYS A 215 -1.22 -1.68 -20.04
N ASP A 216 -0.88 -2.39 -18.97
CA ASP A 216 -1.47 -2.18 -17.65
C ASP A 216 -0.55 -2.72 -16.54
N LEU A 217 -0.95 -2.49 -15.28
CA LEU A 217 -0.35 -3.02 -14.07
C LEU A 217 -0.11 -4.54 -14.14
N ASN A 218 0.95 -5.00 -13.50
CA ASN A 218 1.27 -6.42 -13.36
C ASN A 218 1.44 -6.76 -11.88
N PHE A 219 0.78 -7.82 -11.43
CA PHE A 219 0.84 -8.27 -10.05
C PHE A 219 1.51 -9.63 -9.96
N TYR A 220 2.33 -9.76 -8.94
CA TYR A 220 3.00 -10.99 -8.58
C TYR A 220 2.59 -11.37 -7.18
N ASP A 221 2.24 -12.65 -7.02
CA ASP A 221 2.01 -13.31 -5.73
C ASP A 221 3.15 -14.29 -5.47
N THR A 222 4.36 -13.75 -5.32
CA THR A 222 5.56 -14.56 -5.10
C THR A 222 6.32 -14.07 -3.89
N GLU A 223 6.96 -15.00 -3.18
CA GLU A 223 7.86 -14.67 -2.09
C GLU A 223 9.10 -13.91 -2.62
N ASN A 224 9.54 -12.95 -1.82
CA ASN A 224 10.69 -12.09 -2.03
C ASN A 224 11.59 -12.32 -0.81
N SER A 225 12.76 -12.94 -1.01
CA SER A 225 13.59 -13.47 0.08
C SER A 225 14.90 -12.72 0.30
N TYR A 226 15.10 -11.56 -0.33
CA TYR A 226 16.27 -10.73 -0.04
C TYR A 226 16.09 -10.00 1.30
N GLY A 227 16.75 -10.50 2.34
CA GLY A 227 16.56 -10.05 3.72
C GLY A 227 15.47 -10.86 4.42
N SER A 228 14.52 -10.19 5.09
CA SER A 228 13.33 -10.89 5.63
C SER A 228 12.35 -11.18 4.49
N SER A 229 11.80 -12.39 4.46
CA SER A 229 10.82 -12.78 3.45
C SER A 229 9.58 -11.90 3.49
N THR A 230 9.04 -11.57 2.33
CA THR A 230 7.76 -10.88 2.16
C THR A 230 7.05 -11.44 0.92
N VAL A 231 5.75 -11.29 0.78
CA VAL A 231 5.01 -11.76 -0.41
C VAL A 231 4.48 -10.62 -1.25
N GLY A 232 4.55 -10.83 -2.55
CA GLY A 232 3.88 -10.05 -3.58
C GLY A 232 4.63 -8.80 -4.04
N SER A 233 4.28 -8.29 -5.22
CA SER A 233 4.79 -7.01 -5.77
C SER A 233 3.91 -6.53 -6.92
N ALA A 234 3.85 -5.23 -7.13
CA ALA A 234 3.15 -4.59 -8.25
C ALA A 234 4.13 -3.85 -9.16
N TYR A 235 3.99 -4.02 -10.47
CA TYR A 235 4.72 -3.28 -11.50
C TYR A 235 3.78 -2.34 -12.23
N ILE A 236 4.15 -1.07 -12.26
CA ILE A 236 3.42 -0.01 -12.97
C ILE A 236 4.23 0.37 -14.21
N PRO A 237 3.77 0.09 -15.44
CA PRO A 237 4.51 0.50 -16.62
C PRO A 237 4.20 1.95 -17.03
N ALA A 238 5.00 2.47 -17.97
CA ALA A 238 4.70 3.71 -18.72
C ALA A 238 4.49 3.40 -20.22
N PRO A 239 3.32 2.86 -20.64
CA PRO A 239 3.09 2.38 -22.00
C PRO A 239 3.21 3.43 -23.12
N LEU A 240 3.08 4.71 -22.77
CA LEU A 240 3.18 5.84 -23.69
C LEU A 240 4.62 6.40 -23.79
N SER A 241 5.54 5.87 -22.97
CA SER A 241 6.99 6.12 -23.01
C SER A 241 7.38 7.58 -22.74
N TYR A 242 8.64 7.91 -23.01
CA TYR A 242 9.24 9.24 -22.84
C TYR A 242 8.63 10.27 -23.79
N ILE A 243 8.31 11.45 -23.28
CA ILE A 243 8.01 12.63 -24.09
C ILE A 243 9.25 13.52 -24.24
N GLN A 244 9.80 13.59 -25.45
CA GLN A 244 11.02 14.36 -25.73
C GLN A 244 10.75 15.74 -26.31
N ASP A 245 9.69 15.86 -27.11
CA ASP A 245 9.42 17.01 -27.96
C ASP A 245 7.96 17.05 -28.43
N ALA A 246 7.62 18.06 -29.26
CA ALA A 246 6.30 18.20 -29.84
C ALA A 246 5.89 17.00 -30.72
N SER A 247 6.82 16.33 -31.39
CA SER A 247 6.51 15.13 -32.19
C SER A 247 6.08 13.97 -31.29
N SER A 248 6.69 13.86 -30.11
CA SER A 248 6.32 12.88 -29.09
C SER A 248 4.90 13.13 -28.56
N VAL A 249 4.56 14.41 -28.34
CA VAL A 249 3.20 14.83 -27.95
C VAL A 249 2.17 14.43 -29.01
N ASP A 250 2.40 14.79 -30.28
CA ASP A 250 1.50 14.45 -31.38
C ASP A 250 1.29 12.94 -31.51
N HIS A 251 2.38 12.17 -31.36
CA HIS A 251 2.32 10.71 -31.41
C HIS A 251 1.45 10.13 -30.30
N VAL A 252 1.65 10.58 -29.04
CA VAL A 252 0.87 10.12 -27.90
C VAL A 252 -0.60 10.49 -28.04
N LEU A 253 -0.90 11.75 -28.35
CA LEU A 253 -2.29 12.22 -28.52
C LEU A 253 -3.00 11.53 -29.69
N THR A 254 -2.29 11.16 -30.75
CA THR A 254 -2.85 10.34 -31.82
C THR A 254 -3.15 8.92 -31.34
N ARG A 255 -2.19 8.29 -30.64
CA ARG A 255 -2.33 6.92 -30.12
C ARG A 255 -3.50 6.79 -29.14
N LEU A 256 -3.73 7.79 -28.28
CA LEU A 256 -4.79 7.77 -27.27
C LEU A 256 -6.21 7.63 -27.83
N GLN A 257 -6.46 8.03 -29.09
CA GLN A 257 -7.80 7.96 -29.71
C GLN A 257 -8.39 6.53 -29.67
N THR A 258 -7.53 5.52 -29.82
CA THR A 258 -7.92 4.10 -29.83
C THR A 258 -7.30 3.30 -28.68
N TYR A 259 -6.53 3.95 -27.81
CA TYR A 259 -5.86 3.28 -26.70
C TYR A 259 -6.84 3.00 -25.57
N ARG A 260 -6.75 1.82 -24.96
CA ARG A 260 -7.62 1.36 -23.86
C ARG A 260 -6.84 0.86 -22.63
N GLY A 261 -5.52 1.02 -22.64
CA GLY A 261 -4.67 0.67 -21.49
C GLY A 261 -4.41 1.88 -20.59
N LEU A 262 -3.54 1.66 -19.61
CA LEU A 262 -3.05 2.69 -18.71
C LEU A 262 -2.34 3.82 -19.48
N GLY A 263 -2.88 5.03 -19.39
CA GLY A 263 -2.34 6.23 -20.02
C GLY A 263 -1.12 6.80 -19.28
N ALA A 264 -0.12 5.96 -18.99
CA ALA A 264 1.06 6.35 -18.23
C ALA A 264 2.25 6.73 -19.14
N MET A 265 2.92 7.82 -18.79
CA MET A 265 4.10 8.36 -19.49
C MET A 265 5.11 8.94 -18.50
N TYR A 266 6.33 9.16 -18.98
CA TYR A 266 7.34 9.88 -18.23
C TYR A 266 7.85 11.12 -18.99
N TYR A 267 8.19 12.16 -18.22
CA TYR A 267 8.46 13.51 -18.72
C TYR A 267 9.60 14.14 -17.92
N HIS A 268 10.54 14.81 -18.58
CA HIS A 268 11.61 15.53 -17.88
C HIS A 268 11.17 16.98 -17.63
N PRO A 269 11.01 17.43 -16.37
CA PRO A 269 10.49 18.77 -16.06
C PRO A 269 11.28 19.90 -16.72
N PHE A 270 12.60 19.76 -16.84
CA PHE A 270 13.46 20.80 -17.42
C PHE A 270 13.13 21.13 -18.89
N LEU A 271 12.38 20.28 -19.60
CA LEU A 271 11.87 20.57 -20.95
C LEU A 271 10.89 21.75 -20.97
N GLU A 272 10.28 22.09 -19.83
CA GLU A 272 9.37 23.23 -19.70
C GLU A 272 10.10 24.55 -19.44
N PHE A 273 11.37 24.53 -19.03
CA PHE A 273 12.11 25.74 -18.66
C PHE A 273 12.13 26.84 -19.75
N PRO A 274 12.28 26.53 -21.04
CA PRO A 274 12.18 27.53 -22.10
C PRO A 274 10.80 28.20 -22.23
N SER A 275 9.74 27.57 -21.71
CA SER A 275 8.37 28.08 -21.71
C SER A 275 8.06 28.99 -20.51
N LEU A 276 8.99 29.11 -19.56
CA LEU A 276 8.84 29.90 -18.34
C LEU A 276 9.57 31.25 -18.43
N GLU A 277 9.03 32.26 -17.76
CA GLU A 277 9.64 33.58 -17.57
C GLU A 277 9.56 34.01 -16.10
N ALA A 278 10.57 34.74 -15.64
CA ALA A 278 10.62 35.23 -14.26
C ALA A 278 9.54 36.29 -14.05
N VAL A 279 8.83 36.21 -12.93
CA VAL A 279 7.92 37.26 -12.48
C VAL A 279 8.76 38.39 -11.91
N LEU A 280 8.66 39.58 -12.48
CA LEU A 280 9.48 40.73 -12.09
C LEU A 280 8.73 41.68 -11.16
N GLU A 281 9.43 42.20 -10.18
CA GLU A 281 9.02 43.33 -9.36
C GLU A 281 9.07 44.65 -10.15
N SER A 282 8.50 45.71 -9.59
CA SER A 282 8.52 47.05 -10.22
C SER A 282 9.91 47.61 -10.50
N ASP A 283 10.96 47.12 -9.82
CA ASP A 283 12.36 47.48 -10.05
C ASP A 283 13.07 46.61 -11.11
N GLY A 284 12.34 45.68 -11.74
CA GLY A 284 12.82 44.79 -12.79
C GLY A 284 13.59 43.55 -12.27
N LYS A 285 13.67 43.32 -10.96
CA LYS A 285 14.27 42.11 -10.40
C LYS A 285 13.26 40.97 -10.28
N PRO A 286 13.69 39.70 -10.35
CA PRO A 286 12.82 38.58 -10.06
C PRO A 286 12.22 38.69 -8.66
N ARG A 287 10.90 38.55 -8.57
CA ARG A 287 10.19 38.37 -7.31
C ARG A 287 10.66 37.07 -6.68
N VAL A 288 10.88 37.08 -5.37
CA VAL A 288 11.30 35.89 -4.62
C VAL A 288 10.18 35.52 -3.67
N ARG A 289 9.71 34.27 -3.79
CA ARG A 289 8.75 33.66 -2.88
C ARG A 289 9.44 32.48 -2.22
N ASP A 290 9.37 32.39 -0.89
CA ASP A 290 9.89 31.24 -0.14
C ASP A 290 11.36 30.89 -0.36
N GLY A 291 12.18 31.87 -0.74
CA GLY A 291 13.61 31.68 -1.01
C GLY A 291 13.95 31.33 -2.46
N LEU A 292 12.94 31.14 -3.33
CA LEU A 292 13.12 30.84 -4.75
C LEU A 292 12.58 31.97 -5.64
N PRO A 293 13.27 32.34 -6.74
CA PRO A 293 12.73 33.22 -7.77
C PRO A 293 11.42 32.68 -8.33
N GLU A 294 10.44 33.56 -8.48
CA GLU A 294 9.12 33.20 -8.99
C GLU A 294 9.08 33.20 -10.51
N TYR A 295 8.45 32.17 -11.05
CA TYR A 295 8.33 31.92 -12.47
C TYR A 295 6.88 31.68 -12.84
N GLN A 296 6.52 32.07 -14.06
CA GLN A 296 5.22 31.80 -14.66
C GLN A 296 5.41 31.32 -16.10
N TYR A 297 4.43 30.61 -16.64
CA TYR A 297 4.38 30.29 -18.06
C TYR A 297 4.22 31.55 -18.90
N LYS A 298 5.01 31.65 -19.98
CA LYS A 298 4.93 32.74 -20.95
C LYS A 298 3.55 32.78 -21.59
N ALA A 299 3.02 33.99 -21.77
CA ALA A 299 1.78 34.17 -22.53
C ALA A 299 1.98 33.76 -24.00
N GLY A 300 1.04 33.00 -24.57
CA GLY A 300 1.06 32.64 -25.99
C GLY A 300 0.82 31.14 -26.23
N ALA A 301 1.74 30.49 -26.93
CA ALA A 301 1.60 29.09 -27.32
C ALA A 301 1.74 28.14 -26.11
N PRO A 302 0.89 27.10 -26.01
CA PRO A 302 0.99 26.12 -24.94
C PRO A 302 2.31 25.34 -25.03
N SER A 303 2.85 24.96 -23.88
CA SER A 303 3.99 24.04 -23.80
C SER A 303 3.57 22.61 -24.13
N ASN A 304 4.54 21.69 -24.21
CA ASN A 304 4.24 20.27 -24.43
C ASN A 304 3.41 19.70 -23.27
N LEU A 305 3.71 20.07 -22.01
CA LEU A 305 2.95 19.63 -20.85
C LEU A 305 1.49 20.13 -20.91
N HIS A 306 1.26 21.40 -21.29
CA HIS A 306 -0.08 21.95 -21.48
C HIS A 306 -0.89 21.16 -22.52
N LEU A 307 -0.27 20.85 -23.66
CA LEU A 307 -0.90 20.10 -24.74
C LEU A 307 -1.26 18.66 -24.33
N LEU A 308 -0.39 18.01 -23.56
CA LEU A 308 -0.64 16.67 -23.05
C LEU A 308 -1.82 16.66 -22.06
N ILE A 309 -1.81 17.52 -21.04
CA ILE A 309 -2.87 17.55 -20.03
C ILE A 309 -4.24 17.79 -20.68
N ALA A 310 -4.34 18.79 -21.55
CA ALA A 310 -5.56 19.08 -22.28
C ALA A 310 -5.96 17.90 -23.20
N GLY A 311 -5.01 17.37 -23.97
CA GLY A 311 -5.28 16.32 -24.95
C GLY A 311 -5.73 14.98 -24.34
N PHE A 312 -5.24 14.63 -23.14
CA PHE A 312 -5.72 13.47 -22.39
C PHE A 312 -7.17 13.67 -21.91
N ARG A 313 -7.48 14.84 -21.33
CA ARG A 313 -8.84 15.18 -20.88
C ARG A 313 -9.85 15.15 -22.02
N GLU A 314 -9.50 15.73 -23.17
CA GLU A 314 -10.33 15.69 -24.38
C GLU A 314 -10.69 14.28 -24.85
N ARG A 315 -9.87 13.28 -24.48
CA ARG A 315 -10.04 11.87 -24.84
C ARG A 315 -10.63 11.05 -23.69
N GLY A 316 -11.11 11.72 -22.64
CA GLY A 316 -11.80 11.11 -21.51
C GLY A 316 -10.86 10.43 -20.51
N PHE A 317 -9.55 10.67 -20.57
CA PHE A 317 -8.64 10.17 -19.56
C PHE A 317 -8.68 11.05 -18.30
N GLN A 318 -8.67 10.40 -17.14
CA GLN A 318 -8.61 10.99 -15.81
C GLN A 318 -7.18 10.90 -15.30
N TRP A 319 -6.63 12.01 -14.82
CA TRP A 319 -5.30 12.02 -14.21
C TRP A 319 -5.41 11.53 -12.78
N GLU A 320 -4.65 10.49 -12.44
CA GLU A 320 -4.75 9.79 -11.17
C GLU A 320 -3.36 9.68 -10.50
N SER A 321 -3.35 9.55 -9.18
CA SER A 321 -2.17 9.07 -8.46
C SER A 321 -2.04 7.55 -8.62
N ILE A 322 -0.82 7.00 -8.48
CA ILE A 322 -0.66 5.55 -8.36
C ILE A 322 -1.44 5.01 -7.16
N TYR A 323 -1.65 5.81 -6.11
CA TYR A 323 -2.42 5.43 -4.94
C TYR A 323 -3.93 5.28 -5.20
N ASP A 324 -4.44 5.89 -6.27
CA ASP A 324 -5.85 5.79 -6.64
C ASP A 324 -6.13 4.52 -7.47
N ILE A 325 -5.15 4.10 -8.28
CA ILE A 325 -5.28 2.90 -9.14
C ILE A 325 -4.71 1.63 -8.51
N LEU A 326 -3.84 1.77 -7.51
CA LEU A 326 -3.22 0.68 -6.75
C LEU A 326 -3.57 0.88 -5.27
N PRO A 327 -4.73 0.36 -4.82
CA PRO A 327 -5.26 0.68 -3.50
C PRO A 327 -4.38 0.17 -2.35
N TYR A 328 -3.57 -0.85 -2.59
CA TYR A 328 -2.68 -1.43 -1.58
C TYR A 328 -1.30 -1.73 -2.17
N SER A 329 -0.28 -1.74 -1.31
CA SER A 329 1.07 -2.17 -1.64
C SER A 329 1.50 -3.35 -0.79
N PRO A 330 1.89 -4.50 -1.41
CA PRO A 330 2.44 -5.61 -0.66
C PRO A 330 3.58 -5.16 0.25
N ALA A 331 3.51 -5.53 1.53
CA ALA A 331 4.33 -4.95 2.57
C ALA A 331 4.97 -6.06 3.41
N HIS A 332 4.75 -6.05 4.72
CA HIS A 332 5.48 -6.85 5.69
C HIS A 332 4.93 -8.27 5.82
N ARG A 333 5.75 -9.14 6.41
CA ARG A 333 5.38 -10.49 6.82
C ARG A 333 5.69 -10.67 8.30
N ILE A 334 4.79 -11.35 9.00
CA ILE A 334 4.92 -11.73 10.40
C ILE A 334 4.96 -13.25 10.47
N GLU A 335 6.00 -13.81 11.07
CA GLU A 335 6.09 -15.24 11.33
C GLU A 335 5.39 -15.57 12.65
N LEU A 336 4.54 -16.59 12.63
CA LEU A 336 3.75 -17.05 13.77
C LEU A 336 4.32 -18.35 14.36
N PRO A 337 4.02 -18.65 15.63
CA PRO A 337 4.28 -19.97 16.20
C PRO A 337 3.62 -21.11 15.40
N LEU A 338 4.18 -22.31 15.51
CA LEU A 338 3.62 -23.50 14.85
C LEU A 338 2.25 -23.88 15.43
N GLY A 339 1.31 -24.20 14.53
CA GLY A 339 0.00 -24.75 14.87
C GLY A 339 -1.09 -23.73 15.18
N ILE A 340 -0.78 -22.43 15.12
CA ILE A 340 -1.77 -21.35 15.25
C ILE A 340 -2.84 -21.47 14.16
N GLN A 341 -4.10 -21.43 14.56
CA GLN A 341 -5.26 -21.42 13.67
C GLN A 341 -5.81 -19.99 13.53
N ALA A 342 -6.69 -19.77 12.55
CA ALA A 342 -7.36 -18.47 12.38
C ALA A 342 -8.14 -18.02 13.62
N SER A 343 -8.75 -18.96 14.36
CA SER A 343 -9.47 -18.66 15.60
C SER A 343 -8.58 -18.17 16.75
N ASP A 344 -7.27 -18.39 16.64
CA ASP A 344 -6.30 -18.03 17.67
C ASP A 344 -5.73 -16.61 17.48
N VAL A 345 -5.98 -15.99 16.32
CA VAL A 345 -5.43 -14.69 15.93
C VAL A 345 -6.49 -13.60 16.11
N MET A 346 -6.08 -12.51 16.73
CA MET A 346 -6.84 -11.27 16.85
C MET A 346 -5.94 -10.10 16.42
N ILE A 347 -6.54 -9.07 15.85
CA ILE A 347 -5.86 -7.86 15.38
C ILE A 347 -6.51 -6.66 16.09
N GLY A 348 -5.71 -5.78 16.67
CA GLY A 348 -6.20 -4.60 17.40
C GLY A 348 -5.08 -3.79 18.04
N ASN A 349 -5.37 -2.56 18.47
CA ASN A 349 -4.41 -1.64 19.07
C ASN A 349 -4.36 -1.83 20.60
N VAL A 350 -3.70 -2.89 21.06
CA VAL A 350 -3.57 -3.21 22.49
C VAL A 350 -2.40 -2.47 23.14
N SER A 351 -1.41 -2.05 22.35
CA SER A 351 -0.20 -1.34 22.82
C SER A 351 -0.35 0.17 22.88
N GLY A 352 -1.36 0.73 22.23
CA GLY A 352 -1.53 2.17 22.07
C GLY A 352 -0.49 2.80 21.14
N SER A 353 0.09 2.00 20.22
CA SER A 353 1.12 2.47 19.29
C SER A 353 0.56 3.08 18.01
N GLN A 354 -0.77 3.21 17.91
CA GLN A 354 -1.58 3.56 16.72
C GLN A 354 -1.55 2.48 15.63
N ASN A 355 -0.42 1.81 15.45
CA ASN A 355 -0.34 0.58 14.67
C ASN A 355 -1.17 -0.54 15.32
N ALA A 356 -1.90 -1.30 14.51
CA ALA A 356 -2.51 -2.55 14.93
C ALA A 356 -1.44 -3.56 15.37
N ASP A 357 -1.76 -4.31 16.43
CA ASP A 357 -0.94 -5.38 16.95
C ASP A 357 -1.53 -6.75 16.54
N VAL A 358 -0.67 -7.75 16.40
CA VAL A 358 -1.13 -9.15 16.25
C VAL A 358 -1.13 -9.82 17.61
N VAL A 359 -2.30 -10.24 18.07
CA VAL A 359 -2.52 -10.92 19.34
C VAL A 359 -2.87 -12.38 19.08
N ILE A 360 -2.15 -13.29 19.73
CA ILE A 360 -2.30 -14.74 19.54
C ILE A 360 -2.65 -15.40 20.87
N HIS A 361 -3.67 -16.23 20.87
CA HIS A 361 -3.93 -17.18 21.95
C HIS A 361 -3.27 -18.54 21.65
N ASP A 362 -2.23 -18.91 22.40
CA ASP A 362 -1.54 -20.20 22.29
C ASP A 362 -1.46 -20.89 23.64
N LYS A 363 -2.22 -21.99 23.81
CA LYS A 363 -2.12 -22.92 24.94
C LYS A 363 -2.17 -22.23 26.31
N GLY A 364 -3.15 -21.34 26.53
CA GLY A 364 -3.31 -20.63 27.81
C GLY A 364 -2.50 -19.33 27.92
N ARG A 365 -1.75 -18.97 26.88
CA ARG A 365 -1.00 -17.71 26.81
C ARG A 365 -1.61 -16.77 25.78
N ILE A 366 -1.58 -15.49 26.08
CA ILE A 366 -1.81 -14.43 25.11
C ILE A 366 -0.46 -13.81 24.79
N GLN A 367 -0.09 -13.86 23.51
CA GLN A 367 1.17 -13.35 22.99
C GLN A 367 0.87 -12.20 22.03
N VAL A 368 1.66 -11.13 22.09
CA VAL A 368 1.45 -9.93 21.27
C VAL A 368 2.70 -9.61 20.47
N PHE A 369 2.53 -9.46 19.17
CA PHE A 369 3.48 -8.82 18.26
C PHE A 369 3.09 -7.36 18.15
N THR A 370 3.84 -6.48 18.83
CA THR A 370 3.55 -5.05 18.76
C THR A 370 3.82 -4.53 17.35
N GLY A 371 2.88 -3.78 16.79
CA GLY A 371 2.96 -3.24 15.44
C GLY A 371 4.21 -2.39 15.22
N ASN A 372 4.87 -2.63 14.09
CA ASN A 372 5.89 -1.77 13.52
C ASN A 372 6.00 -2.04 12.02
N TYR A 373 5.03 -1.57 11.24
CA TYR A 373 4.97 -1.85 9.80
C TYR A 373 5.24 -0.56 8.99
N LYS A 374 6.51 -0.23 8.78
CA LYS A 374 6.96 0.93 7.98
C LYS A 374 8.03 0.49 6.98
N TRP A 375 8.23 1.25 5.92
CA TRP A 375 9.26 0.96 4.92
C TRP A 375 10.69 0.96 5.49
N PRO A 376 11.63 0.18 4.92
CA PRO A 376 11.41 -0.84 3.90
C PRO A 376 10.69 -2.09 4.45
N ARG A 377 9.99 -2.83 3.57
CA ARG A 377 9.09 -3.91 4.01
C ARG A 377 9.79 -5.21 4.46
N ASN A 378 11.01 -5.47 3.98
CA ASN A 378 11.83 -6.62 4.40
C ASN A 378 12.53 -6.44 5.76
N ARG A 379 12.10 -5.48 6.57
CA ARG A 379 12.62 -5.29 7.92
C ARG A 379 12.16 -6.41 8.85
N THR A 380 13.00 -6.73 9.83
CA THR A 380 12.62 -7.64 10.91
C THR A 380 11.53 -7.03 11.78
N GLN A 381 10.44 -7.76 11.98
CA GLN A 381 9.34 -7.35 12.85
C GLN A 381 9.69 -7.56 14.33
N LYS A 382 9.03 -6.81 15.23
CA LYS A 382 9.20 -7.04 16.67
C LYS A 382 8.79 -8.47 17.02
N SER A 383 9.62 -9.14 17.82
CA SER A 383 9.29 -10.48 18.32
C SER A 383 8.11 -10.42 19.28
N GLN A 384 7.32 -11.50 19.29
CA GLN A 384 6.22 -11.67 20.23
C GLN A 384 6.65 -11.57 21.70
N ARG A 385 5.75 -11.05 22.53
CA ARG A 385 5.88 -11.04 23.99
C ARG A 385 4.66 -11.67 24.61
N GLU A 386 4.86 -12.46 25.67
CA GLU A 386 3.75 -12.94 26.50
C GLU A 386 3.18 -11.77 27.30
N TRP A 387 1.89 -11.50 27.14
CA TRP A 387 1.17 -10.43 27.83
C TRP A 387 0.24 -10.95 28.91
N LEU A 388 -0.19 -12.22 28.79
CA LEU A 388 -1.02 -12.88 29.77
C LEU A 388 -0.74 -14.38 29.75
N SER A 389 -0.68 -14.98 30.94
CA SER A 389 -0.56 -16.43 31.10
C SER A 389 -1.47 -16.86 32.25
N THR A 390 -2.54 -17.55 31.89
CA THR A 390 -3.56 -18.00 32.85
C THR A 390 -4.26 -19.25 32.34
N SER A 391 -5.08 -19.87 33.18
CA SER A 391 -5.92 -20.97 32.75
C SER A 391 -7.18 -20.42 32.09
N PHE A 392 -7.37 -20.78 30.82
CA PHE A 392 -8.62 -20.56 30.11
C PHE A 392 -9.40 -21.87 30.01
N SER A 393 -10.72 -21.76 30.05
CA SER A 393 -11.60 -22.88 29.76
C SER A 393 -11.55 -23.20 28.26
N PRO A 394 -11.63 -24.47 27.84
CA PRO A 394 -11.65 -24.82 26.41
C PRO A 394 -12.86 -24.25 25.65
N SER A 395 -13.92 -23.81 26.34
CA SER A 395 -15.10 -23.17 25.75
C SER A 395 -15.02 -21.65 25.71
N GLU A 396 -13.91 -21.05 26.16
CA GLU A 396 -13.72 -19.60 26.06
C GLU A 396 -13.40 -19.14 24.65
N GLN A 397 -14.07 -18.07 24.24
CA GLN A 397 -13.84 -17.32 23.02
C GLN A 397 -13.22 -15.96 23.37
N PHE A 398 -12.30 -15.50 22.52
CA PHE A 398 -11.57 -14.26 22.74
C PHE A 398 -11.89 -13.23 21.66
N ARG A 399 -12.04 -11.97 22.07
CA ARG A 399 -12.10 -10.81 21.18
C ARG A 399 -11.33 -9.65 21.79
N LEU A 400 -10.93 -8.71 20.92
CA LEU A 400 -10.35 -7.44 21.31
C LEU A 400 -11.39 -6.34 21.22
N GLY A 401 -11.37 -5.36 22.11
CA GLY A 401 -12.18 -4.15 22.00
C GLY A 401 -12.02 -3.25 23.21
N ASP A 402 -12.15 -1.94 23.02
CA ASP A 402 -12.07 -0.93 24.09
C ASP A 402 -13.28 -1.02 25.05
N VAL A 403 -13.17 -1.79 26.13
CA VAL A 403 -14.29 -2.03 27.04
C VAL A 403 -14.46 -0.88 28.03
N ASP A 404 -13.36 -0.25 28.44
CA ASP A 404 -13.34 0.78 29.48
C ASP A 404 -13.28 2.24 28.95
N GLY A 405 -13.20 2.41 27.63
CA GLY A 405 -13.27 3.69 26.92
C GLY A 405 -11.96 4.49 26.98
N ASP A 406 -10.82 3.82 27.12
CA ASP A 406 -9.49 4.43 27.23
C ASP A 406 -8.72 4.51 25.90
N HIS A 407 -9.36 4.08 24.80
CA HIS A 407 -8.82 3.99 23.43
C HIS A 407 -7.74 2.91 23.23
N LEU A 408 -7.67 1.91 24.12
CA LEU A 408 -6.91 0.69 23.93
C LEU A 408 -7.86 -0.49 23.75
N ASP A 409 -7.49 -1.42 22.89
CA ASP A 409 -8.22 -2.68 22.84
C ASP A 409 -7.90 -3.54 24.08
N ASP A 410 -8.94 -3.97 24.78
CA ASP A 410 -8.86 -4.91 25.89
C ASP A 410 -9.11 -6.35 25.42
N LEU A 411 -8.68 -7.33 26.21
CA LEU A 411 -8.99 -8.73 25.95
C LEU A 411 -10.30 -9.13 26.64
N LEU A 412 -11.31 -9.44 25.83
CA LEU A 412 -12.56 -10.04 26.29
C LEU A 412 -12.52 -11.56 26.15
N ALA A 413 -12.94 -12.26 27.21
CA ALA A 413 -13.09 -13.71 27.25
C ALA A 413 -14.54 -14.09 27.62
N TYR A 414 -15.22 -14.86 26.76
CA TYR A 414 -16.57 -15.36 27.00
C TYR A 414 -16.58 -16.88 26.98
N ASP A 415 -17.02 -17.51 28.08
CA ASP A 415 -17.18 -18.95 28.15
C ASP A 415 -18.56 -19.36 27.58
N LYS A 416 -18.56 -20.05 26.43
CA LYS A 416 -19.79 -20.52 25.78
C LYS A 416 -20.53 -21.58 26.60
N GLY A 417 -19.86 -22.27 27.51
CA GLY A 417 -20.38 -23.34 28.34
C GLY A 417 -21.24 -22.82 29.50
N ASP A 418 -20.71 -21.91 30.30
CA ASP A 418 -21.40 -21.37 31.49
C ASP A 418 -21.89 -19.92 31.34
N GLY A 419 -21.45 -19.23 30.29
CA GLY A 419 -21.88 -17.89 29.95
C GLY A 419 -21.14 -16.76 30.65
N GLN A 420 -20.07 -17.03 31.40
CA GLN A 420 -19.30 -15.98 32.07
C GLN A 420 -18.59 -15.08 31.05
N VAL A 421 -18.60 -13.77 31.30
CA VAL A 421 -17.81 -12.79 30.55
C VAL A 421 -16.76 -12.19 31.47
N ARG A 422 -15.51 -12.22 31.03
CA ARG A 422 -14.36 -11.65 31.73
C ARG A 422 -13.62 -10.70 30.81
N VAL A 423 -13.06 -9.65 31.37
CA VAL A 423 -12.28 -8.64 30.64
C VAL A 423 -10.92 -8.49 31.32
N PHE A 424 -9.86 -8.42 30.52
CA PHE A 424 -8.51 -8.15 30.98
C PHE A 424 -8.07 -6.85 30.32
N LEU A 425 -7.99 -5.78 31.12
CA LEU A 425 -7.68 -4.45 30.59
C LEU A 425 -6.24 -4.38 30.08
N SER A 426 -6.01 -3.69 28.98
CA SER A 426 -4.65 -3.44 28.51
C SER A 426 -4.00 -2.32 29.31
N ASN A 427 -2.76 -2.51 29.74
CA ASN A 427 -1.93 -1.42 30.26
C ASN A 427 -0.78 -1.04 29.31
N ARG A 428 -0.98 -1.30 28.00
CA ARG A 428 -0.03 -1.05 26.88
C ARG A 428 1.17 -2.00 26.81
N VAL A 429 1.39 -2.81 27.84
CA VAL A 429 2.51 -3.76 27.90
C VAL A 429 2.12 -5.16 28.32
N THR A 430 0.98 -5.32 28.99
CA THR A 430 0.40 -6.58 29.47
C THR A 430 -1.11 -6.44 29.57
N PHE A 431 -1.83 -7.56 29.69
CA PHE A 431 -3.23 -7.54 30.13
C PHE A 431 -3.30 -7.73 31.65
N GLU A 432 -4.12 -6.92 32.32
CA GLU A 432 -4.29 -6.93 33.76
C GLU A 432 -5.06 -8.17 34.27
N GLN A 433 -5.27 -8.28 35.58
CA GLN A 433 -6.06 -9.37 36.13
C GLN A 433 -7.52 -9.31 35.65
N ALA A 434 -8.10 -10.47 35.39
CA ALA A 434 -9.47 -10.60 34.92
C ALA A 434 -10.46 -9.89 35.85
N GLN A 435 -11.32 -9.08 35.25
CA GLN A 435 -12.50 -8.50 35.88
C GLN A 435 -13.74 -9.21 35.35
N SER A 436 -14.75 -9.42 36.20
CA SER A 436 -16.04 -9.94 35.74
C SER A 436 -16.83 -8.82 35.06
N ALA A 437 -17.30 -9.08 33.84
CA ALA A 437 -18.13 -8.17 33.06
C ALA A 437 -19.57 -8.68 32.94
N GLY A 438 -20.00 -9.54 33.88
CA GLY A 438 -21.33 -10.14 33.91
C GLY A 438 -21.40 -11.53 33.27
N SER A 439 -22.61 -11.96 32.93
CA SER A 439 -22.88 -13.26 32.34
C SER A 439 -23.98 -13.16 31.29
N LEU A 440 -23.73 -13.82 30.16
CA LEU A 440 -24.65 -13.97 29.04
C LEU A 440 -25.15 -15.41 29.02
N PRO A 441 -26.34 -15.69 28.44
CA PRO A 441 -26.76 -17.07 28.23
C PRO A 441 -25.72 -17.86 27.41
N GLY A 442 -25.36 -19.07 27.84
CA GLY A 442 -24.40 -19.94 27.13
C GLY A 442 -24.82 -20.27 25.69
N GLY A 443 -23.87 -20.68 24.86
CA GLY A 443 -24.14 -21.10 23.48
C GLY A 443 -24.17 -19.97 22.43
N PHE A 444 -23.82 -18.73 22.78
CA PHE A 444 -23.51 -17.71 21.77
C PHE A 444 -22.13 -17.95 21.15
N ASP A 445 -21.93 -17.43 19.95
CA ASP A 445 -20.62 -17.16 19.37
C ASP A 445 -20.46 -15.64 19.31
N ILE A 446 -19.36 -15.10 19.83
CA ILE A 446 -19.08 -13.66 19.62
C ILE A 446 -18.67 -13.48 18.17
N VAL A 447 -19.44 -12.66 17.45
CA VAL A 447 -19.10 -12.28 16.08
C VAL A 447 -17.99 -11.24 16.16
N GLN A 448 -18.30 -10.07 16.71
CA GLN A 448 -17.41 -8.92 16.81
C GLN A 448 -17.75 -8.06 18.04
N THR A 449 -16.80 -7.23 18.40
CA THR A 449 -16.91 -6.07 19.27
C THR A 449 -17.09 -4.81 18.41
N ALA A 450 -17.95 -3.88 18.84
CA ALA A 450 -18.18 -2.61 18.14
C ALA A 450 -18.93 -1.63 19.05
N ASP A 451 -18.79 -0.32 18.85
CA ASP A 451 -19.63 0.67 19.54
C ASP A 451 -20.99 0.79 18.83
N LEU A 452 -22.05 0.18 19.39
CA LEU A 452 -23.38 0.14 18.77
C LEU A 452 -24.28 1.30 19.22
N ASN A 453 -23.83 2.10 20.19
CA ASN A 453 -24.67 3.09 20.86
C ASN A 453 -24.04 4.50 20.97
N GLY A 454 -22.79 4.66 20.53
CA GLY A 454 -22.06 5.92 20.42
C GLY A 454 -21.40 6.37 21.73
N ASP A 455 -21.24 5.48 22.71
CA ASP A 455 -20.59 5.79 23.99
C ASP A 455 -19.08 5.50 24.00
N LYS A 456 -18.54 5.11 22.85
CA LYS A 456 -17.12 4.79 22.59
C LYS A 456 -16.62 3.58 23.36
N ARG A 457 -17.52 2.71 23.78
CA ARG A 457 -17.19 1.44 24.44
C ARG A 457 -17.58 0.28 23.54
N ALA A 458 -16.78 -0.77 23.56
CA ALA A 458 -17.06 -1.98 22.83
C ALA A 458 -18.32 -2.67 23.40
N ASP A 459 -19.37 -2.70 22.59
CA ASP A 459 -20.53 -3.58 22.71
C ASP A 459 -20.28 -4.90 21.97
N LEU A 460 -21.21 -5.86 22.06
CA LEU A 460 -21.08 -7.17 21.41
C LEU A 460 -22.15 -7.41 20.35
N VAL A 461 -21.70 -7.95 19.22
CA VAL A 461 -22.54 -8.61 18.23
C VAL A 461 -22.36 -10.13 18.40
N LEU A 462 -23.45 -10.83 18.66
CA LEU A 462 -23.46 -12.25 18.99
C LEU A 462 -24.30 -13.04 18.01
N ARG A 463 -23.94 -14.32 17.83
CA ARG A 463 -24.69 -15.26 17.01
C ARG A 463 -25.09 -16.49 17.80
N ARG A 464 -26.33 -16.96 17.59
CA ARG A 464 -26.78 -18.29 18.05
C ARG A 464 -27.56 -18.97 16.93
N GLY A 465 -26.90 -19.89 16.23
CA GLY A 465 -27.49 -20.53 15.05
C GLY A 465 -27.75 -19.51 13.94
N GLY A 466 -29.01 -19.38 13.52
CA GLY A 466 -29.41 -18.37 12.52
C GLY A 466 -29.71 -17.00 13.12
N GLU A 467 -29.69 -16.84 14.44
CA GLU A 467 -30.10 -15.59 15.08
C GLU A 467 -28.90 -14.68 15.38
N LEU A 468 -29.03 -13.40 15.04
CA LEU A 468 -28.08 -12.35 15.40
C LEU A 468 -28.63 -11.53 16.58
N TRP A 469 -27.76 -11.16 17.51
CA TRP A 469 -28.10 -10.48 18.75
C TRP A 469 -27.10 -9.36 19.05
N SER A 470 -27.52 -8.30 19.75
CA SER A 470 -26.60 -7.31 20.32
C SER A 470 -26.63 -7.36 21.85
N VAL A 471 -25.52 -6.99 22.47
CA VAL A 471 -25.44 -6.73 23.91
C VAL A 471 -24.66 -5.44 24.12
N LEU A 472 -25.27 -4.48 24.82
CA LEU A 472 -24.59 -3.23 25.16
C LEU A 472 -23.71 -3.41 26.40
N ASN A 473 -22.56 -2.77 26.38
CA ASN A 473 -21.67 -2.54 27.49
C ASN A 473 -22.15 -1.32 28.27
N VAL A 474 -22.41 -1.48 29.56
CA VAL A 474 -22.84 -0.41 30.45
C VAL A 474 -21.78 -0.25 31.54
N ASN A 475 -20.78 0.58 31.26
CA ASN A 475 -19.64 0.87 32.17
C ASN A 475 -18.84 -0.38 32.58
N GLY A 476 -18.41 -1.18 31.60
CA GLY A 476 -17.60 -2.39 31.80
C GLY A 476 -18.39 -3.65 32.14
N SER A 477 -19.73 -3.62 32.01
CA SER A 477 -20.60 -4.76 32.27
C SER A 477 -21.61 -4.96 31.15
N TYR A 478 -21.73 -6.19 30.67
CA TYR A 478 -22.61 -6.52 29.55
C TYR A 478 -24.05 -6.77 30.00
N GLY A 479 -24.98 -6.10 29.33
CA GLY A 479 -26.41 -6.19 29.60
C GLY A 479 -27.09 -7.47 29.09
N GLN A 480 -28.42 -7.42 28.95
CA GLN A 480 -29.19 -8.52 28.39
C GLN A 480 -29.12 -8.52 26.84
N PRO A 481 -28.91 -9.69 26.21
CA PRO A 481 -28.98 -9.80 24.75
C PRO A 481 -30.33 -9.38 24.18
N ARG A 482 -30.29 -8.62 23.09
CA ARG A 482 -31.46 -8.24 22.28
C ARG A 482 -31.34 -8.85 20.90
N LYS A 483 -32.39 -9.53 20.43
CA LYS A 483 -32.40 -10.11 19.10
C LYS A 483 -32.43 -8.99 18.06
N ILE A 484 -31.58 -9.10 17.05
CA ILE A 484 -31.47 -8.18 15.92
C ILE A 484 -32.25 -8.76 14.73
N TRP A 485 -31.78 -9.88 14.17
CA TRP A 485 -32.35 -10.52 12.98
C TRP A 485 -32.24 -12.05 13.00
N ASP A 486 -33.01 -12.66 12.11
CA ASP A 486 -32.82 -14.04 11.65
C ASP A 486 -32.06 -14.00 10.30
N LEU A 487 -30.87 -14.60 10.26
CA LEU A 487 -29.96 -14.64 9.12
C LEU A 487 -29.68 -16.08 8.65
N PRO A 488 -29.34 -16.27 7.36
CA PRO A 488 -28.76 -17.54 6.88
C PRO A 488 -27.55 -17.93 7.72
N ARG A 489 -27.43 -19.21 8.10
CA ARG A 489 -26.39 -19.71 9.04
C ARG A 489 -24.95 -19.47 8.57
N ASP A 490 -24.75 -19.33 7.26
CA ASP A 490 -23.48 -19.12 6.57
C ASP A 490 -23.24 -17.66 6.20
N ALA A 491 -24.17 -16.74 6.52
CA ALA A 491 -23.96 -15.32 6.30
C ALA A 491 -22.74 -14.81 7.07
N ILE A 492 -21.90 -14.02 6.39
CA ILE A 492 -20.80 -13.27 7.01
C ILE A 492 -21.39 -11.98 7.57
N VAL A 493 -21.02 -11.63 8.80
CA VAL A 493 -21.44 -10.38 9.46
C VAL A 493 -20.19 -9.57 9.78
N ARG A 494 -20.23 -8.28 9.46
CA ARG A 494 -19.21 -7.29 9.78
C ARG A 494 -19.86 -6.07 10.43
N SER A 495 -19.22 -5.49 11.44
CA SER A 495 -19.61 -4.22 12.07
C SER A 495 -18.61 -3.12 11.77
N ALA A 496 -19.09 -1.96 11.33
CA ALA A 496 -18.32 -0.74 11.11
C ALA A 496 -19.26 0.46 10.95
N ASP A 497 -18.75 1.69 11.06
CA ASP A 497 -19.52 2.92 10.83
C ASP A 497 -19.58 3.22 9.32
N PHE A 498 -20.72 2.96 8.66
CA PHE A 498 -20.85 3.16 7.21
C PHE A 498 -21.53 4.47 6.83
N ASP A 499 -22.19 5.15 7.78
CA ASP A 499 -22.88 6.42 7.56
C ASP A 499 -22.18 7.65 8.16
N GLY A 500 -21.12 7.44 8.94
CA GLY A 500 -20.28 8.47 9.55
C GLY A 500 -20.85 9.04 10.85
N ASP A 501 -21.81 8.36 11.48
CA ASP A 501 -22.48 8.85 12.68
C ASP A 501 -21.82 8.42 14.01
N GLN A 502 -20.67 7.75 13.91
CA GLN A 502 -19.85 7.21 15.00
C GLN A 502 -20.49 6.05 15.76
N ARG A 503 -21.57 5.46 15.25
CA ARG A 503 -22.08 4.15 15.70
C ARG A 503 -21.78 3.11 14.64
N ALA A 504 -21.49 1.90 15.07
CA ALA A 504 -21.29 0.79 14.16
C ALA A 504 -22.63 0.26 13.65
N ASP A 505 -22.75 0.21 12.33
CA ASP A 505 -23.77 -0.53 11.61
C ASP A 505 -23.32 -1.98 11.38
N LEU A 506 -24.16 -2.75 10.68
CA LEU A 506 -23.87 -4.14 10.30
C LEU A 506 -23.96 -4.32 8.79
N LEU A 507 -22.89 -4.83 8.21
CA LEU A 507 -22.86 -5.43 6.89
C LEU A 507 -23.08 -6.94 7.00
N VAL A 508 -24.07 -7.44 6.29
CA VAL A 508 -24.37 -8.87 6.18
C VAL A 508 -24.21 -9.31 4.74
N ALA A 509 -23.31 -10.26 4.49
CA ALA A 509 -23.13 -10.89 3.20
C ALA A 509 -23.85 -12.24 3.17
N ASP A 510 -24.92 -12.32 2.38
CA ASP A 510 -25.56 -13.60 2.03
C ASP A 510 -24.77 -14.25 0.89
N LEU A 511 -23.91 -15.20 1.24
CA LEU A 511 -23.06 -15.90 0.27
C LEU A 511 -23.86 -16.74 -0.74
N LYS A 512 -25.02 -17.25 -0.34
CA LYS A 512 -25.86 -18.09 -1.20
C LYS A 512 -26.53 -17.25 -2.28
N GLU A 513 -27.13 -16.13 -1.86
CA GLU A 513 -27.78 -15.17 -2.77
C GLU A 513 -26.78 -14.21 -3.43
N ARG A 514 -25.53 -14.19 -2.95
CA ARG A 514 -24.43 -13.32 -3.39
C ARG A 514 -24.76 -11.84 -3.24
N ARG A 515 -25.51 -11.48 -2.19
CA ARG A 515 -25.99 -10.11 -1.92
C ARG A 515 -25.45 -9.58 -0.60
N LEU A 516 -25.28 -8.26 -0.56
CA LEU A 516 -24.92 -7.51 0.64
C LEU A 516 -26.16 -6.78 1.19
N HIS A 517 -26.30 -6.76 2.51
CA HIS A 517 -27.35 -6.02 3.22
C HIS A 517 -26.70 -5.19 4.32
N LEU A 518 -27.10 -3.93 4.43
CA LEU A 518 -26.70 -3.05 5.53
C LEU A 518 -27.85 -2.82 6.50
N TYR A 519 -27.52 -2.86 7.78
CA TYR A 519 -28.46 -2.61 8.86
C TYR A 519 -27.86 -1.61 9.83
N THR A 520 -28.64 -0.60 10.21
CA THR A 520 -28.19 0.51 11.06
C THR A 520 -28.99 0.56 12.37
N THR A 521 -28.45 1.25 13.37
CA THR A 521 -29.02 1.42 14.70
C THR A 521 -28.99 2.88 15.17
N ASP A 522 -30.06 3.32 15.83
CA ASP A 522 -30.12 4.61 16.54
C ASP A 522 -29.83 4.47 18.05
N GLY A 523 -29.31 3.31 18.46
CA GLY A 523 -29.08 2.93 19.86
C GLY A 523 -30.34 2.37 20.56
N THR A 524 -31.53 2.52 19.97
CA THR A 524 -32.79 2.01 20.53
C THR A 524 -33.32 0.78 19.78
N GLY A 525 -33.02 0.66 18.49
CA GLY A 525 -33.39 -0.49 17.67
C GLY A 525 -32.67 -0.52 16.33
N TRP A 526 -32.85 -1.62 15.60
CA TRP A 526 -32.21 -1.89 14.32
C TRP A 526 -33.19 -1.79 13.15
N ARG A 527 -32.74 -1.30 12.00
CA ARG A 527 -33.48 -1.33 10.71
C ARG A 527 -32.56 -1.70 9.55
N GLU A 528 -33.11 -2.33 8.50
CA GLU A 528 -32.38 -2.45 7.23
C GLU A 528 -32.25 -1.05 6.61
N ALA A 529 -31.03 -0.71 6.23
CA ALA A 529 -30.67 0.61 5.70
C ALA A 529 -30.60 0.57 4.17
N SER A 530 -29.87 -0.39 3.61
CA SER A 530 -29.72 -0.54 2.16
C SER A 530 -29.36 -1.97 1.75
N THR A 531 -29.52 -2.23 0.45
CA THR A 531 -28.98 -3.42 -0.24
C THR A 531 -28.17 -2.88 -1.42
N PRO A 532 -26.84 -2.76 -1.31
CA PRO A 532 -26.01 -2.21 -2.38
C PRO A 532 -26.22 -2.98 -3.69
N ASP A 533 -26.21 -2.27 -4.82
CA ASP A 533 -26.28 -2.88 -6.17
C ASP A 533 -24.92 -3.48 -6.55
N PHE A 534 -24.50 -4.46 -5.76
CA PHE A 534 -23.26 -5.20 -5.93
C PHE A 534 -23.52 -6.69 -5.72
N THR A 535 -23.07 -7.49 -6.66
CA THR A 535 -23.17 -8.96 -6.57
C THR A 535 -21.80 -9.52 -6.23
N LEU A 536 -21.68 -10.22 -5.10
CA LEU A 536 -20.44 -10.88 -4.71
C LEU A 536 -19.94 -11.76 -5.86
N PRO A 537 -18.62 -11.80 -6.18
CA PRO A 537 -18.12 -12.45 -7.39
C PRO A 537 -18.35 -13.97 -7.38
N ASN A 538 -18.35 -14.60 -6.20
CA ASN A 538 -18.70 -16.01 -6.00
C ASN A 538 -19.14 -16.27 -4.54
N GLN A 539 -19.41 -17.54 -4.18
CA GLN A 539 -19.91 -17.93 -2.83
C GLN A 539 -18.78 -18.23 -1.82
N ASN A 540 -17.53 -18.33 -2.27
CA ASN A 540 -16.35 -18.67 -1.47
C ASN A 540 -15.46 -17.43 -1.28
N VAL A 541 -16.08 -16.31 -0.93
CA VAL A 541 -15.38 -15.05 -0.67
C VAL A 541 -15.35 -14.75 0.82
N GLN A 542 -14.37 -13.94 1.22
CA GLN A 542 -14.37 -13.25 2.50
C GLN A 542 -14.79 -11.80 2.28
N VAL A 543 -15.45 -11.21 3.26
CA VAL A 543 -15.89 -9.81 3.23
C VAL A 543 -15.36 -9.13 4.49
N LEU A 544 -14.75 -7.97 4.32
CA LEU A 544 -14.21 -7.11 5.36
C LEU A 544 -14.90 -5.75 5.30
N ALA A 545 -14.93 -5.05 6.43
CA ALA A 545 -15.43 -3.69 6.53
C ALA A 545 -14.49 -2.88 7.43
N ALA A 546 -13.99 -1.77 6.92
CA ALA A 546 -13.11 -0.84 7.64
C ALA A 546 -12.99 0.45 6.81
N ASP A 547 -12.57 1.56 7.40
CA ASP A 547 -12.23 2.78 6.65
C ASP A 547 -10.91 2.55 5.90
N LEU A 548 -10.96 2.23 4.60
CA LEU A 548 -9.78 1.83 3.82
C LEU A 548 -9.10 3.04 3.16
N ASN A 549 -9.74 4.21 3.16
CA ASN A 549 -9.29 5.41 2.46
C ASN A 549 -9.09 6.65 3.35
N GLY A 550 -9.48 6.57 4.62
CA GLY A 550 -9.30 7.62 5.63
C GLY A 550 -10.38 8.68 5.63
N ASP A 551 -11.55 8.42 5.04
CA ASP A 551 -12.65 9.38 4.97
C ASP A 551 -13.63 9.29 6.14
N HIS A 552 -13.29 8.47 7.14
CA HIS A 552 -14.04 8.19 8.36
C HIS A 552 -15.38 7.46 8.14
N ARG A 553 -15.61 6.90 6.95
CA ARG A 553 -16.67 5.91 6.71
C ARG A 553 -16.04 4.59 6.33
N ALA A 554 -16.68 3.51 6.74
CA ALA A 554 -16.24 2.18 6.39
C ALA A 554 -16.49 1.88 4.92
N ASP A 555 -15.46 1.38 4.25
CA ASP A 555 -15.49 0.77 2.94
C ASP A 555 -15.68 -0.75 3.06
N ILE A 556 -15.84 -1.42 1.92
CA ILE A 556 -15.97 -2.89 1.85
C ILE A 556 -14.82 -3.46 1.04
N ALA A 557 -14.12 -4.47 1.58
CA ALA A 557 -13.19 -5.29 0.80
C ALA A 557 -13.72 -6.71 0.66
N VAL A 558 -13.77 -7.20 -0.58
CA VAL A 558 -14.17 -8.57 -0.93
C VAL A 558 -12.95 -9.32 -1.43
N TYR A 559 -12.64 -10.43 -0.77
CA TYR A 559 -11.44 -11.21 -1.03
C TYR A 559 -11.79 -12.63 -1.50
N ASP A 560 -11.31 -12.99 -2.69
CA ASP A 560 -11.34 -14.35 -3.21
C ASP A 560 -9.98 -15.01 -3.01
N ALA A 561 -9.87 -15.82 -1.96
CA ALA A 561 -8.61 -16.49 -1.62
C ALA A 561 -8.13 -17.44 -2.73
N GLN A 562 -9.03 -18.06 -3.49
CA GLN A 562 -8.64 -19.00 -4.55
C GLN A 562 -7.92 -18.29 -5.70
N SER A 563 -8.32 -17.06 -6.03
CA SER A 563 -7.67 -16.25 -7.08
C SER A 563 -6.63 -15.28 -6.52
N GLY A 564 -6.67 -14.94 -5.23
CA GLY A 564 -5.85 -13.90 -4.61
C GLY A 564 -6.32 -12.49 -4.98
N ILE A 565 -7.54 -12.34 -5.48
CA ILE A 565 -8.08 -11.06 -5.93
C ILE A 565 -8.85 -10.39 -4.80
N TRP A 566 -8.59 -9.09 -4.66
CA TRP A 566 -9.24 -8.19 -3.73
C TRP A 566 -9.99 -7.12 -4.52
N GLU A 567 -11.29 -7.00 -4.25
CA GLU A 567 -12.17 -5.99 -4.81
C GLU A 567 -12.61 -5.05 -3.69
N THR A 568 -12.31 -3.76 -3.83
CA THR A 568 -12.68 -2.74 -2.86
C THR A 568 -13.87 -1.95 -3.37
N LEU A 569 -14.82 -1.66 -2.49
CA LEU A 569 -15.94 -0.78 -2.75
C LEU A 569 -15.90 0.40 -1.78
N ASP A 570 -15.91 1.59 -2.34
CA ASP A 570 -15.85 2.83 -1.58
C ASP A 570 -17.22 3.26 -1.11
N SER A 571 -17.30 3.70 0.14
CA SER A 571 -18.46 4.44 0.65
C SER A 571 -18.52 5.83 0.02
N THR A 572 -19.41 6.00 -0.97
CA THR A 572 -19.59 7.27 -1.69
C THR A 572 -20.54 8.25 -1.00
N SER A 573 -21.44 7.73 -0.17
CA SER A 573 -22.38 8.45 0.69
C SER A 573 -23.04 7.46 1.64
N GLU A 574 -23.91 7.92 2.54
CA GLU A 574 -24.67 7.09 3.49
C GLU A 574 -25.19 5.80 2.83
N PHE A 575 -24.58 4.67 3.20
CA PHE A 575 -24.89 3.32 2.74
C PHE A 575 -24.85 3.09 1.21
N GLN A 576 -24.14 3.91 0.44
CA GLN A 576 -23.95 3.77 -1.01
C GLN A 576 -22.50 3.45 -1.35
N PHE A 577 -22.30 2.40 -2.16
CA PHE A 577 -20.97 1.88 -2.46
C PHE A 577 -20.70 1.85 -3.96
N LYS A 578 -19.45 2.14 -4.34
CA LYS A 578 -18.98 2.00 -5.73
C LYS A 578 -17.70 1.16 -5.75
N PRO A 579 -17.62 0.09 -6.57
CA PRO A 579 -16.37 -0.64 -6.74
C PRO A 579 -15.29 0.27 -7.32
N LEU A 580 -14.05 0.07 -6.87
CA LEU A 580 -12.90 0.68 -7.53
C LEU A 580 -12.78 0.16 -8.96
N ASP A 581 -12.30 1.04 -9.85
CA ASP A 581 -12.13 0.71 -11.26
C ASP A 581 -11.05 -0.37 -11.47
N ASN A 582 -10.18 -0.62 -10.48
CA ASN A 582 -9.08 -1.54 -10.58
C ASN A 582 -9.07 -2.57 -9.44
N LEU A 583 -9.12 -3.84 -9.80
CA LEU A 583 -8.93 -4.95 -8.86
C LEU A 583 -7.47 -5.02 -8.39
N TYR A 584 -7.28 -5.42 -7.14
CA TYR A 584 -5.96 -5.65 -6.56
C TYR A 584 -5.62 -7.13 -6.55
N GLY A 585 -4.41 -7.48 -7.03
CA GLY A 585 -3.88 -8.84 -6.98
C GLY A 585 -3.69 -9.52 -8.35
N PRO A 586 -3.23 -10.79 -8.36
CA PRO A 586 -3.22 -11.71 -7.23
C PRO A 586 -2.25 -11.31 -6.13
N TRP A 587 -2.70 -11.42 -4.88
CA TRP A 587 -1.89 -11.29 -3.68
C TRP A 587 -2.48 -12.18 -2.58
N ALA A 588 -1.61 -12.99 -1.96
CA ALA A 588 -1.97 -14.00 -0.97
C ALA A 588 -2.99 -15.01 -1.51
N ARG A 589 -2.70 -15.70 -2.62
CA ARG A 589 -3.60 -16.69 -3.20
C ARG A 589 -3.47 -18.05 -2.51
N GLY A 590 -4.57 -18.64 -2.06
CA GLY A 590 -4.62 -19.97 -1.48
C GLY A 590 -5.80 -20.16 -0.54
N ASP A 591 -5.54 -20.72 0.63
CA ASP A 591 -6.52 -20.93 1.71
C ASP A 591 -6.18 -20.03 2.91
N TYR A 592 -6.22 -18.72 2.66
CA TYR A 592 -5.87 -17.70 3.66
C TYR A 592 -7.10 -17.17 4.39
N SER A 593 -6.92 -16.66 5.60
CA SER A 593 -7.93 -15.86 6.31
C SER A 593 -7.57 -14.37 6.26
N ALA A 594 -8.51 -13.52 5.87
CA ALA A 594 -8.28 -12.09 5.67
C ALA A 594 -8.67 -11.23 6.88
N TYR A 595 -7.93 -10.14 7.08
CA TYR A 595 -8.17 -9.13 8.11
C TYR A 595 -8.01 -7.74 7.52
N ALA A 596 -8.66 -6.75 8.15
CA ALA A 596 -8.43 -5.33 7.90
C ALA A 596 -8.21 -4.62 9.23
N ALA A 597 -7.19 -3.76 9.29
CA ALA A 597 -6.85 -2.93 10.44
C ALA A 597 -5.82 -1.88 10.01
N ASP A 598 -5.73 -0.76 10.72
CA ASP A 598 -4.66 0.22 10.51
C ASP A 598 -3.33 -0.34 11.05
N PHE A 599 -2.54 -1.00 10.21
CA PHE A 599 -1.28 -1.61 10.62
C PHE A 599 -0.18 -0.56 10.71
N ASP A 600 -0.10 0.43 9.82
CA ASP A 600 1.00 1.40 9.82
C ASP A 600 0.75 2.70 10.63
N GLY A 601 -0.45 2.84 11.21
CA GLY A 601 -0.83 3.93 12.10
C GLY A 601 -1.16 5.21 11.34
N ASN A 602 -1.73 5.10 10.14
CA ASN A 602 -2.02 6.22 9.25
C ASN A 602 -3.51 6.61 9.21
N ASP A 603 -4.31 6.09 10.15
CA ASP A 603 -5.76 6.26 10.27
C ASP A 603 -6.56 5.66 9.10
N ARG A 604 -5.93 4.78 8.29
CA ARG A 604 -6.59 4.00 7.24
C ARG A 604 -6.33 2.53 7.50
N ALA A 605 -7.37 1.73 7.32
CA ALA A 605 -7.22 0.29 7.40
C ALA A 605 -6.46 -0.26 6.18
N ASP A 606 -5.46 -1.06 6.49
CA ASP A 606 -4.72 -1.90 5.59
C ASP A 606 -5.36 -3.30 5.51
N ILE A 607 -4.82 -4.17 4.66
CA ILE A 607 -5.28 -5.56 4.54
C ILE A 607 -4.19 -6.56 4.94
N ALA A 608 -4.61 -7.68 5.50
CA ALA A 608 -3.72 -8.78 5.89
C ALA A 608 -4.31 -10.14 5.52
N ALA A 609 -3.43 -11.11 5.25
CA ALA A 609 -3.79 -12.48 4.95
C ALA A 609 -2.98 -13.45 5.82
N LEU A 610 -3.68 -14.23 6.64
CA LEU A 610 -3.12 -15.30 7.47
C LEU A 610 -3.02 -16.59 6.68
N ASP A 611 -1.80 -17.11 6.57
CA ASP A 611 -1.46 -18.44 6.09
C ASP A 611 -1.25 -19.39 7.27
N VAL A 612 -2.24 -20.22 7.56
CA VAL A 612 -2.12 -21.23 8.64
C VAL A 612 -1.12 -22.33 8.27
N ALA A 613 -0.96 -22.62 6.97
CA ALA A 613 -0.09 -23.70 6.51
C ALA A 613 1.39 -23.32 6.58
N HIS A 614 1.72 -22.05 6.27
CA HIS A 614 3.07 -21.51 6.35
C HIS A 614 3.37 -20.73 7.64
N HIS A 615 2.36 -20.57 8.51
CA HIS A 615 2.47 -19.86 9.79
C HIS A 615 2.89 -18.40 9.62
N THR A 616 2.24 -17.68 8.70
CA THR A 616 2.56 -16.27 8.42
C THR A 616 1.31 -15.40 8.37
N ILE A 617 1.47 -14.12 8.70
CA ILE A 617 0.53 -13.06 8.30
C ILE A 617 1.28 -12.17 7.32
N ASP A 618 0.77 -12.09 6.09
CA ASP A 618 1.27 -11.17 5.07
C ASP A 618 0.41 -9.91 5.05
N LEU A 619 1.05 -8.74 5.02
CA LEU A 619 0.39 -7.43 5.04
C LEU A 619 0.51 -6.75 3.68
N SER A 620 -0.51 -5.95 3.34
CA SER A 620 -0.48 -5.00 2.25
C SER A 620 -1.07 -3.69 2.74
N LEU A 621 -0.28 -2.62 2.69
CA LEU A 621 -0.63 -1.33 3.27
C LEU A 621 -1.47 -0.52 2.29
N SER A 622 -2.53 0.11 2.77
CA SER A 622 -3.36 1.06 2.06
C SER A 622 -2.61 2.37 1.87
N PHE A 623 -2.64 2.88 0.65
CA PHE A 623 -2.15 4.23 0.33
C PHE A 623 -3.25 5.16 -0.13
N ARG A 624 -4.49 4.71 -0.03
CA ARG A 624 -5.66 5.40 -0.54
C ARG A 624 -5.88 6.69 0.23
N ASN A 625 -6.37 7.71 -0.45
CA ASN A 625 -6.81 8.95 0.19
C ASN A 625 -8.33 9.07 0.05
N PRO A 626 -8.98 9.91 0.87
CA PRO A 626 -10.39 10.21 0.70
C PRO A 626 -10.65 10.69 -0.73
N SER A 627 -11.66 10.13 -1.40
CA SER A 627 -11.97 10.51 -2.78
C SER A 627 -12.27 12.02 -2.86
N THR A 628 -11.50 12.74 -3.67
CA THR A 628 -11.69 14.17 -3.93
C THR A 628 -12.76 14.36 -5.02
N ASN A 629 -14.01 13.99 -4.71
CA ASN A 629 -15.15 14.29 -5.61
C ASN A 629 -15.64 15.73 -5.46
#